data_AF-A0A958X7R0-F1
#
_entry.id   AF-A0A958X7R0-F1
#
_cell.length_a   1.000
_cell.length_b   1.000
_cell.length_c   1.000
_cell.angle_alpha   90.00
_cell.angle_beta   90.00
_cell.angle_gamma   90.00
#
_symmetry.space_group_name_H-M   'P 1'
#
loop_
_entity.id
_entity.type
_entity.pdbx_description
1 polymer ?
#
loop_
_entity_poly.entity_id
_entity_poly.type
_entity_poly.pdbx_seq_one_letter_code
_entity_poly.pdbx_strand_id
1 'polypeptide(L)'
;MEDKQSQISTFIGMGLIFLLLYLWMQYSAPTQPAQEQQSANTTQTTDSNQTQSNGNAVAATPSGTPADTSTQQQGPDQDVLLAARFGPFAPSAKGQEQFYVLENELVRVTFNSKGGRIKEVFLKNFEKVNTDTAGNDLKSPVRLLEDSKNRFEYELNVNGAGKVLTSDLYFKGSKSGNTVTFRADAGEGRYLEQVYTLSPDNYRIDYQVGGQGLNNVLAEQAMRLNWTNYLDKLEKNQQYERSMSSVYFKAADESADYCNCRDNDVESLGEKPVSWFAHSSQFFNTSIMANNFAFRDFVGETQMFKDDNPDLKLLKSNALVPLNNGTASMTIYAGPNEFERLRAFGVSLEDIIPFGASVFGAINRWVVHPIFDFLSRFIGSQGIVILVLTLLVKLLLYPLTYRMVLSQSKMAALKPRLEALKKKHG
;
A
#
# COMPACT_ATOMS: atom_id res chain seq x y z
N MET A 1 -15.42 -19.64 -24.20
CA MET A 1 -15.34 -21.06 -23.79
C MET A 1 -14.10 -21.35 -22.95
N GLU A 2 -13.06 -20.51 -23.00
CA GLU A 2 -11.87 -20.59 -22.12
C GLU A 2 -12.15 -20.41 -20.61
N ASP A 3 -13.08 -19.52 -20.24
CA ASP A 3 -13.38 -19.25 -18.82
C ASP A 3 -13.89 -20.47 -18.04
N LYS A 4 -14.66 -21.32 -18.72
CA LYS A 4 -15.23 -22.53 -18.11
C LYS A 4 -14.15 -23.60 -17.88
N GLN A 5 -13.14 -23.68 -18.75
CA GLN A 5 -12.02 -24.62 -18.60
C GLN A 5 -11.09 -24.18 -17.45
N SER A 6 -10.83 -22.88 -17.31
CA SER A 6 -10.00 -22.35 -16.22
C SER A 6 -10.63 -22.60 -14.84
N GLN A 7 -11.93 -22.32 -14.70
CA GLN A 7 -12.71 -22.61 -13.49
C GLN A 7 -12.68 -24.11 -13.14
N ILE A 8 -12.94 -25.00 -14.10
CA ILE A 8 -12.91 -26.46 -13.90
C ILE A 8 -11.52 -26.93 -13.47
N SER A 9 -10.45 -26.41 -14.07
CA SER A 9 -9.07 -26.75 -13.69
C SER A 9 -8.71 -26.29 -12.26
N THR A 10 -9.27 -25.17 -11.81
CA THR A 10 -9.08 -24.63 -10.45
C THR A 10 -9.83 -25.49 -9.41
N PHE A 11 -11.05 -25.92 -9.70
CA PHE A 11 -11.79 -26.85 -8.85
C PHE A 11 -11.12 -28.23 -8.76
N ILE A 12 -10.55 -28.73 -9.86
CA ILE A 12 -9.77 -29.97 -9.86
C ILE A 12 -8.51 -29.83 -8.99
N GLY A 13 -7.81 -28.69 -9.09
CA GLY A 13 -6.65 -28.39 -8.24
C GLY A 13 -7.01 -28.36 -6.74
N MET A 14 -8.09 -27.67 -6.38
CA MET A 14 -8.56 -27.61 -5.00
C MET A 14 -9.03 -28.97 -4.46
N GLY A 15 -9.71 -29.77 -5.29
CA GLY A 15 -10.12 -31.14 -4.95
C GLY A 15 -8.92 -32.08 -4.71
N LEU A 16 -7.87 -31.97 -5.53
CA LEU A 16 -6.63 -32.73 -5.35
C LEU A 16 -5.87 -32.33 -4.08
N ILE A 17 -5.86 -31.04 -3.73
CA ILE A 17 -5.28 -30.55 -2.47
C ILE A 17 -6.04 -31.10 -1.26
N PHE A 18 -7.38 -31.09 -1.29
CA PHE A 18 -8.21 -31.68 -0.24
C PHE A 18 -8.01 -33.18 -0.10
N LEU A 19 -7.89 -33.90 -1.22
CA LEU A 19 -7.67 -35.34 -1.23
C LEU A 19 -6.27 -35.70 -0.70
N LEU A 20 -5.25 -34.90 -1.03
CA LEU A 20 -3.91 -35.04 -0.46
C LEU A 20 -3.88 -34.75 1.04
N LEU A 21 -4.61 -33.73 1.52
CA LEU A 21 -4.75 -33.42 2.95
C LEU A 21 -5.50 -34.53 3.70
N TYR A 22 -6.57 -35.07 3.09
CA TYR A 22 -7.34 -36.18 3.65
C TYR A 22 -6.49 -37.46 3.77
N LEU A 23 -5.76 -37.82 2.71
CA LEU A 23 -4.84 -38.95 2.74
C LEU A 23 -3.69 -38.72 3.73
N TRP A 24 -3.17 -37.50 3.83
CA TRP A 24 -2.14 -37.16 4.80
C TRP A 24 -2.65 -37.27 6.25
N MET A 25 -3.89 -36.88 6.54
CA MET A 25 -4.55 -37.10 7.83
C MET A 25 -4.66 -38.59 8.17
N GLN A 26 -5.05 -39.43 7.20
CA GLN A 26 -5.18 -40.88 7.40
C GLN A 26 -3.84 -41.56 7.69
N TYR A 27 -2.75 -41.08 7.08
CA TYR A 27 -1.41 -41.65 7.29
C TYR A 27 -0.62 -41.03 8.45
N SER A 28 -1.04 -39.88 8.98
CA SER A 28 -0.29 -39.12 10.01
C SER A 28 -0.99 -39.05 11.37
N ALA A 29 -2.10 -39.75 11.59
CA ALA A 29 -2.79 -39.78 12.89
C ALA A 29 -1.98 -40.55 13.95
N PRO A 30 -1.49 -39.91 15.02
CA PRO A 30 -0.88 -40.64 16.14
C PRO A 30 -1.96 -41.31 17.00
N THR A 31 -1.75 -42.58 17.35
CA THR A 31 -2.53 -43.28 18.38
C THR A 31 -2.27 -42.65 19.77
N GLN A 32 -3.30 -42.05 20.37
CA GLN A 32 -3.30 -41.67 21.78
C GLN A 32 -3.52 -42.90 22.68
N PRO A 33 -2.81 -42.99 23.81
CA PRO A 33 -3.34 -43.61 25.02
C PRO A 33 -3.94 -42.53 25.94
N ALA A 34 -5.16 -42.78 26.41
CA ALA A 34 -5.89 -41.99 27.39
C ALA A 34 -5.50 -42.36 28.84
N GLN A 35 -5.52 -41.38 29.74
CA GLN A 35 -6.13 -41.38 31.09
C GLN A 35 -6.07 -39.94 31.65
N GLU A 36 -7.22 -39.25 31.75
CA GLU A 36 -8.08 -39.04 32.94
C GLU A 36 -7.75 -37.69 33.64
N GLN A 37 -8.53 -36.62 33.41
CA GLN A 37 -9.77 -36.19 34.10
C GLN A 37 -9.64 -35.91 35.61
N GLN A 38 -9.76 -34.63 35.98
CA GLN A 38 -10.49 -34.06 37.15
C GLN A 38 -10.24 -32.54 37.11
N SER A 39 -11.19 -31.60 37.15
CA SER A 39 -12.65 -31.54 37.40
C SER A 39 -13.14 -30.22 36.75
N ALA A 40 -14.20 -30.13 35.94
CA ALA A 40 -15.64 -30.22 36.24
C ALA A 40 -16.15 -29.23 37.32
N ASN A 41 -16.69 -28.08 36.88
CA ASN A 41 -18.07 -27.58 37.11
C ASN A 41 -18.15 -26.09 36.69
N THR A 42 -18.96 -25.66 35.70
CA THR A 42 -20.45 -25.61 35.65
C THR A 42 -20.97 -24.81 36.85
N THR A 43 -21.63 -23.66 36.72
CA THR A 43 -22.94 -23.50 36.08
C THR A 43 -23.29 -22.01 35.91
N GLN A 44 -24.05 -21.75 34.85
CA GLN A 44 -24.87 -20.57 34.58
C GLN A 44 -25.79 -20.19 35.75
N THR A 45 -26.18 -18.92 35.83
CA THR A 45 -27.61 -18.51 35.90
C THR A 45 -27.77 -17.01 35.63
N THR A 46 -28.66 -16.72 34.70
CA THR A 46 -29.46 -15.51 34.51
C THR A 46 -30.19 -15.12 35.80
N ASP A 47 -30.28 -13.82 36.16
CA ASP A 47 -31.44 -12.97 35.83
C ASP A 47 -31.38 -11.56 36.46
N SER A 48 -31.80 -10.58 35.66
CA SER A 48 -32.50 -9.32 35.92
C SER A 48 -32.58 -8.68 37.32
N ASN A 49 -32.18 -7.40 37.44
CA ASN A 49 -33.06 -6.35 37.97
C ASN A 49 -32.60 -4.91 37.62
N GLN A 50 -33.60 -4.06 37.31
CA GLN A 50 -33.51 -2.63 37.02
C GLN A 50 -33.15 -1.80 38.27
N THR A 51 -32.63 -0.56 38.10
CA THR A 51 -33.37 0.72 38.32
C THR A 51 -32.45 1.95 38.24
N GLN A 52 -32.84 2.90 37.35
CA GLN A 52 -32.68 4.37 37.31
C GLN A 52 -31.39 5.10 37.76
N SER A 53 -30.93 6.04 36.91
CA SER A 53 -30.99 7.48 37.22
C SER A 53 -30.58 8.37 36.02
N ASN A 54 -31.51 9.27 35.67
CA ASN A 54 -31.41 10.66 35.16
C ASN A 54 -30.25 11.15 34.27
N GLY A 55 -30.67 11.85 33.20
CA GLY A 55 -29.87 12.86 32.52
C GLY A 55 -30.65 13.54 31.38
N ASN A 56 -31.42 14.57 31.72
CA ASN A 56 -32.14 15.45 30.79
C ASN A 56 -31.23 16.01 29.68
N ALA A 57 -31.73 16.05 28.44
CA ALA A 57 -31.37 17.10 27.49
C ALA A 57 -32.56 17.40 26.58
N VAL A 58 -32.89 18.69 26.57
CA VAL A 58 -34.05 19.33 25.97
C VAL A 58 -33.94 19.32 24.44
N ALA A 59 -35.01 18.92 23.77
CA ALA A 59 -35.20 19.10 22.35
C ALA A 59 -35.47 20.58 22.04
N ALA A 60 -34.72 21.13 21.09
CA ALA A 60 -35.05 22.37 20.41
C ALA A 60 -34.78 22.20 18.91
N THR A 61 -35.87 22.09 18.14
CA THR A 61 -35.91 22.41 16.72
C THR A 61 -35.88 23.94 16.57
N PRO A 62 -35.21 24.48 15.54
CA PRO A 62 -35.95 25.13 14.46
C PRO A 62 -35.41 24.69 13.09
N SER A 63 -36.28 24.35 12.13
CA SER A 63 -36.93 25.28 11.18
C SER A 63 -35.93 25.93 10.22
N GLY A 64 -36.05 25.58 8.95
CA GLY A 64 -35.21 26.11 7.88
C GLY A 64 -35.63 27.49 7.39
N THR A 65 -34.77 28.11 6.58
CA THR A 65 -35.07 29.14 5.57
C THR A 65 -33.84 29.28 4.65
N PRO A 66 -33.85 30.14 3.61
CA PRO A 66 -34.04 29.81 2.21
C PRO A 66 -32.73 29.81 1.39
N ALA A 67 -32.86 29.46 0.12
CA ALA A 67 -31.90 29.79 -0.91
C ALA A 67 -31.61 31.29 -0.92
N ASP A 68 -30.34 31.67 -0.84
CA ASP A 68 -29.90 33.02 -1.14
C ASP A 68 -28.77 32.95 -2.16
N THR A 69 -29.02 33.58 -3.30
CA THR A 69 -28.10 33.72 -4.42
C THR A 69 -27.18 34.88 -4.10
N SER A 70 -25.98 34.62 -3.59
CA SER A 70 -24.94 35.65 -3.48
C SER A 70 -24.10 35.69 -4.75
N THR A 71 -24.48 36.59 -5.65
CA THR A 71 -23.58 37.18 -6.64
C THR A 71 -22.31 37.68 -5.95
N GLN A 72 -21.16 37.12 -6.32
CA GLN A 72 -19.84 37.56 -5.87
C GLN A 72 -19.58 39.00 -6.34
N GLN A 73 -19.56 39.94 -5.40
CA GLN A 73 -19.03 41.26 -5.61
C GLN A 73 -17.56 41.24 -5.17
N GLN A 74 -16.65 41.08 -6.14
CA GLN A 74 -15.20 41.09 -5.93
C GLN A 74 -14.74 42.50 -5.58
N GLY A 75 -14.37 42.71 -4.31
CA GLY A 75 -13.78 43.96 -3.83
C GLY A 75 -12.24 43.93 -3.87
N PRO A 76 -11.58 45.10 -3.95
CA PRO A 76 -10.12 45.24 -3.94
C PRO A 76 -9.42 44.60 -2.72
N ASP A 77 -10.14 44.34 -1.63
CA ASP A 77 -9.60 43.69 -0.42
C ASP A 77 -9.23 42.21 -0.61
N GLN A 78 -9.90 41.49 -1.51
CA GLN A 78 -9.66 40.06 -1.68
C GLN A 78 -8.32 39.79 -2.40
N ASP A 79 -7.94 40.64 -3.35
CA ASP A 79 -6.67 40.50 -4.05
C ASP A 79 -5.48 40.87 -3.16
N VAL A 80 -5.66 41.85 -2.27
CA VAL A 80 -4.67 42.18 -1.23
C VAL A 80 -4.47 41.01 -0.27
N LEU A 81 -5.55 40.37 0.19
CA LEU A 81 -5.48 39.21 1.08
C LEU A 81 -4.80 38.01 0.39
N LEU A 82 -5.07 37.79 -0.89
CA LEU A 82 -4.43 36.72 -1.67
C LEU A 82 -2.95 37.01 -1.90
N ALA A 83 -2.57 38.26 -2.19
CA ALA A 83 -1.18 38.66 -2.29
C ALA A 83 -0.44 38.47 -0.96
N ALA A 84 -1.07 38.78 0.17
CA ALA A 84 -0.48 38.55 1.49
C ALA A 84 -0.30 37.05 1.82
N ARG A 85 -1.26 36.19 1.45
CA ARG A 85 -1.21 34.74 1.75
C ARG A 85 -0.34 33.94 0.78
N PHE A 86 -0.37 34.27 -0.50
CA PHE A 86 0.25 33.46 -1.56
C PHE A 86 1.48 34.13 -2.19
N GLY A 87 1.72 35.41 -1.88
CA GLY A 87 2.85 36.17 -2.41
C GLY A 87 2.88 36.12 -3.95
N PRO A 88 4.04 35.80 -4.55
CA PRO A 88 4.17 35.63 -5.99
C PRO A 88 3.17 34.65 -6.64
N PHE A 89 2.66 33.66 -5.89
CA PHE A 89 1.69 32.67 -6.39
C PHE A 89 0.23 33.14 -6.33
N ALA A 90 -0.06 34.36 -5.90
CA ALA A 90 -1.42 34.90 -5.86
C ALA A 90 -2.21 34.75 -7.19
N PRO A 91 -1.62 34.90 -8.39
CA PRO A 91 -2.31 34.64 -9.65
C PRO A 91 -2.83 33.20 -9.80
N SER A 92 -2.21 32.25 -9.10
CA SER A 92 -2.59 30.83 -9.10
C SER A 92 -3.49 30.43 -7.94
N ALA A 93 -3.81 31.35 -7.02
CA ALA A 93 -4.71 31.07 -5.90
C ALA A 93 -6.20 31.06 -6.28
N LYS A 94 -6.51 31.54 -7.49
CA LYS A 94 -7.85 31.56 -8.09
C LYS A 94 -7.85 30.76 -9.38
N GLY A 95 -8.80 29.85 -9.53
CA GLY A 95 -8.95 29.07 -10.75
C GLY A 95 -10.10 28.08 -10.67
N GLN A 96 -10.29 27.34 -11.76
CA GLN A 96 -11.24 26.24 -11.82
C GLN A 96 -10.48 24.92 -11.82
N GLU A 97 -11.03 23.96 -11.08
CA GLU A 97 -10.55 22.59 -11.07
C GLU A 97 -10.82 21.92 -12.41
N GLN A 98 -9.82 21.27 -13.00
CA GLN A 98 -9.89 20.58 -14.28
C GLN A 98 -9.19 19.23 -14.18
N PHE A 99 -9.71 18.24 -14.90
CA PHE A 99 -9.17 16.88 -14.91
C PHE A 99 -8.51 16.54 -16.24
N TYR A 100 -7.39 15.84 -16.17
CA TYR A 100 -6.62 15.36 -17.32
C TYR A 100 -6.40 13.86 -17.18
N VAL A 101 -6.41 13.14 -18.30
CA VAL A 101 -6.28 11.68 -18.27
C VAL A 101 -5.13 11.25 -19.18
N LEU A 102 -4.23 10.42 -18.65
CA LEU A 102 -3.25 9.65 -19.42
C LEU A 102 -3.59 8.16 -19.30
N GLU A 103 -3.39 7.38 -20.36
CA GLU A 103 -3.82 5.98 -20.40
C GLU A 103 -2.96 5.16 -21.35
N ASN A 104 -2.70 3.91 -20.98
CA ASN A 104 -2.13 2.86 -21.82
C ASN A 104 -2.93 1.56 -21.67
N GLU A 105 -2.47 0.42 -22.19
CA GLU A 105 -3.19 -0.86 -22.10
C GLU A 105 -3.38 -1.40 -20.67
N LEU A 106 -2.61 -0.90 -19.69
CA LEU A 106 -2.57 -1.44 -18.33
C LEU A 106 -3.24 -0.54 -17.29
N VAL A 107 -3.15 0.78 -17.48
CA VAL A 107 -3.54 1.78 -16.47
C VAL A 107 -4.15 3.02 -17.10
N ARG A 108 -5.10 3.63 -16.38
CA ARG A 108 -5.60 4.99 -16.62
C ARG A 108 -5.28 5.85 -15.41
N VAL A 109 -4.58 6.95 -15.61
CA VAL A 109 -4.22 7.90 -14.55
C VAL A 109 -5.00 9.19 -14.76
N THR A 110 -5.77 9.58 -13.76
CA THR A 110 -6.51 10.85 -13.73
C THR A 110 -5.76 11.85 -12.87
N PHE A 111 -5.50 13.03 -13.42
CA PHE A 111 -4.80 14.14 -12.77
C PHE A 111 -5.77 15.28 -12.48
N ASN A 112 -5.45 16.06 -11.45
CA ASN A 112 -6.21 17.21 -11.00
C ASN A 112 -5.37 18.49 -11.10
N SER A 113 -5.88 19.51 -11.81
CA SER A 113 -5.24 20.81 -11.94
C SER A 113 -5.15 21.56 -10.61
N LYS A 114 -6.06 21.31 -9.66
CA LYS A 114 -5.93 21.79 -8.29
C LYS A 114 -4.90 20.94 -7.56
N GLY A 115 -3.80 21.55 -7.13
CA GLY A 115 -2.63 20.82 -6.61
C GLY A 115 -1.67 20.30 -7.68
N GLY A 116 -2.08 20.21 -8.95
CA GLY A 116 -1.28 19.59 -10.01
C GLY A 116 -0.92 18.14 -9.70
N ARG A 117 -1.85 17.38 -9.12
CA ARG A 117 -1.60 16.06 -8.49
C ARG A 117 -2.28 14.91 -9.23
N ILE A 118 -1.85 13.68 -8.93
CA ILE A 118 -2.62 12.48 -9.28
C ILE A 118 -3.88 12.42 -8.40
N LYS A 119 -5.03 12.21 -9.04
CA LYS A 119 -6.33 12.02 -8.38
C LYS A 119 -6.71 10.56 -8.24
N GLU A 120 -6.39 9.74 -9.26
CA GLU A 120 -6.75 8.33 -9.28
C GLU A 120 -5.83 7.59 -10.25
N VAL A 121 -5.49 6.35 -9.90
CA VAL A 121 -4.85 5.37 -10.77
C VAL A 121 -5.77 4.15 -10.89
N PHE A 122 -6.42 3.99 -12.04
CA PHE A 122 -7.30 2.87 -12.35
C PHE A 122 -6.52 1.74 -13.03
N LEU A 123 -6.46 0.57 -12.40
CA LEU A 123 -5.75 -0.60 -12.92
C LEU A 123 -6.69 -1.50 -13.72
N LYS A 124 -6.50 -1.57 -15.04
CA LYS A 124 -7.50 -2.14 -15.98
C LYS A 124 -7.73 -3.64 -15.82
N ASN A 125 -6.70 -4.37 -15.37
CA ASN A 125 -6.68 -5.83 -15.34
C ASN A 125 -6.90 -6.40 -13.93
N PHE A 126 -7.35 -5.57 -12.97
CA PHE A 126 -7.47 -5.97 -11.57
C PHE A 126 -8.86 -5.62 -11.02
N GLU A 127 -9.40 -6.55 -10.25
CA GLU A 127 -10.66 -6.41 -9.52
C GLU A 127 -10.37 -6.58 -8.03
N LYS A 128 -10.93 -5.70 -7.20
CA LYS A 128 -11.05 -5.93 -5.77
C LYS A 128 -12.29 -6.73 -5.46
N VAL A 129 -12.24 -7.53 -4.41
CA VAL A 129 -13.36 -8.38 -3.99
C VAL A 129 -13.73 -8.07 -2.55
N ASN A 130 -14.96 -7.59 -2.38
CA ASN A 130 -15.57 -7.36 -1.08
C ASN A 130 -16.76 -8.31 -0.87
N THR A 131 -17.21 -8.41 0.37
CA THR A 131 -18.38 -9.23 0.73
C THR A 131 -19.57 -8.31 1.01
N ASP A 132 -20.71 -8.54 0.37
CA ASP A 132 -21.94 -7.81 0.65
C ASP A 132 -22.56 -8.23 2.00
N THR A 133 -23.64 -7.55 2.41
CA THR A 133 -24.35 -7.86 3.67
C THR A 133 -25.00 -9.24 3.69
N ALA A 134 -25.18 -9.88 2.53
CA ALA A 134 -25.72 -11.22 2.38
C ALA A 134 -24.63 -12.31 2.27
N GLY A 135 -23.35 -11.94 2.32
CA GLY A 135 -22.22 -12.86 2.24
C GLY A 135 -21.74 -13.17 0.82
N ASN A 136 -22.23 -12.48 -0.21
CA ASN A 136 -21.84 -12.71 -1.60
C ASN A 136 -20.64 -11.85 -2.01
N ASP A 137 -19.90 -12.35 -2.98
CA ASP A 137 -18.77 -11.65 -3.57
C ASP A 137 -19.24 -10.48 -4.44
N LEU A 138 -18.83 -9.27 -4.08
CA LEU A 138 -18.96 -8.07 -4.88
C LEU A 138 -17.60 -7.72 -5.49
N LYS A 139 -17.52 -7.86 -6.81
CA LYS A 139 -16.35 -7.46 -7.60
C LYS A 139 -16.48 -6.01 -8.05
N SER A 140 -15.40 -5.27 -7.94
CA SER A 140 -15.30 -3.89 -8.44
C SER A 140 -13.88 -3.61 -8.90
N PRO A 141 -13.65 -2.62 -9.77
CA PRO A 141 -12.31 -2.35 -10.26
C PRO A 141 -11.36 -1.84 -9.17
N VAL A 142 -10.07 -2.15 -9.30
CA VAL A 142 -9.04 -1.56 -8.45
C VAL A 142 -8.74 -0.13 -8.89
N ARG A 143 -8.85 0.79 -7.94
CA ARG A 143 -8.42 2.18 -8.04
C ARG A 143 -7.46 2.43 -6.89
N LEU A 144 -6.37 3.11 -7.18
CA LEU A 144 -5.43 3.59 -6.17
C LEU A 144 -5.53 5.12 -6.10
N LEU A 145 -5.29 5.67 -4.91
CA LEU A 145 -5.23 7.12 -4.62
C LEU A 145 -6.57 7.89 -4.77
N GLU A 146 -7.67 7.20 -5.03
CA GLU A 146 -9.00 7.72 -5.35
C GLU A 146 -9.75 8.40 -4.19
N ASP A 147 -9.34 8.12 -2.94
CA ASP A 147 -10.00 8.73 -1.77
C ASP A 147 -9.84 10.26 -1.76
N SER A 148 -10.96 10.98 -1.61
CA SER A 148 -11.01 12.44 -1.54
C SER A 148 -10.17 13.08 -0.40
N LYS A 149 -9.93 12.35 0.68
CA LYS A 149 -9.08 12.73 1.82
C LYS A 149 -7.59 12.63 1.49
N ASN A 150 -7.22 11.91 0.42
CA ASN A 150 -5.82 11.79 0.00
C ASN A 150 -5.22 13.17 -0.33
N ARG A 151 -3.94 13.31 -0.01
CA ARG A 151 -3.16 14.53 -0.25
C ARG A 151 -1.85 14.13 -0.90
N PHE A 152 -1.46 14.88 -1.92
CA PHE A 152 -0.13 14.85 -2.52
C PHE A 152 0.18 16.30 -2.84
N GLU A 153 0.93 16.95 -1.96
CA GLU A 153 1.13 18.39 -1.99
C GLU A 153 2.55 18.76 -1.55
N TYR A 154 3.04 19.86 -2.09
CA TYR A 154 4.31 20.45 -1.67
C TYR A 154 4.02 21.66 -0.79
N GLU A 155 4.71 21.72 0.35
CA GLU A 155 4.88 22.94 1.13
C GLU A 155 6.05 23.75 0.56
N LEU A 156 5.71 24.94 0.08
CA LEU A 156 6.62 25.92 -0.48
C LEU A 156 6.89 26.98 0.58
N ASN A 157 8.16 27.20 0.93
CA ASN A 157 8.57 28.34 1.74
C ASN A 157 8.77 29.55 0.81
N VAL A 158 7.79 30.43 0.73
CA VAL A 158 7.75 31.57 -0.20
C VAL A 158 8.22 32.85 0.49
N ASN A 159 9.17 33.56 -0.13
CA ASN A 159 9.68 34.83 0.38
C ASN A 159 8.54 35.85 0.52
N GLY A 160 8.38 36.39 1.74
CA GLY A 160 7.37 37.42 2.04
C GLY A 160 5.94 36.90 2.27
N ALA A 161 5.64 35.64 1.96
CA ALA A 161 4.32 35.03 2.19
C ALA A 161 4.34 33.83 3.15
N GLY A 162 5.51 33.27 3.45
CA GLY A 162 5.64 32.11 4.31
C GLY A 162 5.22 30.83 3.59
N LYS A 163 4.46 29.97 4.28
CA LYS A 163 4.10 28.64 3.78
C LYS A 163 2.94 28.71 2.78
N VAL A 164 3.16 28.20 1.58
CA VAL A 164 2.14 28.00 0.54
C VAL A 164 2.07 26.53 0.18
N LEU A 165 0.88 25.93 0.23
CA LEU A 165 0.65 24.55 -0.18
C LEU A 165 0.23 24.50 -1.65
N THR A 166 0.79 23.57 -2.43
CA THR A 166 0.36 23.42 -3.83
C THR A 166 -1.11 23.05 -3.96
N SER A 167 -1.70 22.36 -2.98
CA SER A 167 -3.14 22.01 -2.94
C SER A 167 -4.08 23.21 -2.88
N ASP A 168 -3.59 24.37 -2.43
CA ASP A 168 -4.31 25.64 -2.47
C ASP A 168 -4.17 26.37 -3.83
N LEU A 169 -3.31 25.88 -4.73
CA LEU A 169 -3.06 26.47 -6.04
C LEU A 169 -3.82 25.74 -7.16
N TYR A 170 -4.30 26.52 -8.12
CA TYR A 170 -4.92 26.06 -9.35
C TYR A 170 -3.91 26.19 -10.49
N PHE A 171 -3.39 25.05 -10.94
CA PHE A 171 -2.43 25.00 -12.04
C PHE A 171 -3.17 25.06 -13.38
N LYS A 172 -2.56 25.70 -14.37
CA LYS A 172 -2.98 25.60 -15.77
C LYS A 172 -2.40 24.33 -16.37
N GLY A 173 -3.26 23.38 -16.74
CA GLY A 173 -2.85 22.10 -17.30
C GLY A 173 -2.82 22.11 -18.84
N SER A 174 -1.84 21.43 -19.42
CA SER A 174 -1.79 21.11 -20.86
C SER A 174 -1.38 19.66 -21.05
N LYS A 175 -1.98 18.99 -22.04
CA LYS A 175 -1.66 17.59 -22.38
C LYS A 175 -1.05 17.55 -23.78
N SER A 176 0.05 16.82 -23.93
CA SER A 176 0.69 16.54 -25.22
C SER A 176 1.16 15.09 -25.23
N GLY A 177 0.65 14.28 -26.16
CA GLY A 177 0.93 12.84 -26.19
C GLY A 177 0.58 12.16 -24.86
N ASN A 178 1.55 11.43 -24.30
CA ASN A 178 1.44 10.75 -23.00
C ASN A 178 2.00 11.57 -21.83
N THR A 179 2.05 12.89 -21.99
CA THR A 179 2.56 13.84 -20.99
C THR A 179 1.48 14.86 -20.64
N VAL A 180 1.35 15.17 -19.35
CA VAL A 180 0.58 16.31 -18.85
C VAL A 180 1.49 17.24 -18.05
N THR A 181 1.36 18.54 -18.32
CA THR A 181 2.13 19.61 -17.68
C THR A 181 1.17 20.54 -16.95
N PHE A 182 1.45 20.81 -15.68
CA PHE A 182 0.70 21.74 -14.83
C PHE A 182 1.60 22.91 -14.46
N ARG A 183 1.16 24.14 -14.74
CA ARG A 183 1.90 25.37 -14.37
C ARG A 183 1.11 26.26 -13.42
N ALA A 184 1.70 26.58 -12.27
CA ALA A 184 1.25 27.64 -11.38
C ALA A 184 2.14 28.88 -11.62
N ASP A 185 1.49 29.96 -12.05
CA ASP A 185 2.09 31.28 -12.24
C ASP A 185 2.56 31.86 -10.89
N ALA A 186 3.82 32.33 -10.89
CA ALA A 186 4.49 32.98 -9.76
C ALA A 186 4.85 34.46 -10.09
N GLY A 187 4.18 35.06 -11.07
CA GLY A 187 4.38 36.43 -11.54
C GLY A 187 5.66 36.64 -12.34
N GLU A 188 5.68 37.67 -13.19
CA GLU A 188 6.86 38.12 -13.94
C GLU A 188 7.49 37.01 -14.82
N GLY A 189 6.65 36.11 -15.35
CA GLY A 189 7.10 34.98 -16.19
C GLY A 189 7.73 33.81 -15.42
N ARG A 190 7.71 33.85 -14.09
CA ARG A 190 8.15 32.76 -13.20
C ARG A 190 6.99 31.80 -12.96
N TYR A 191 7.31 30.54 -12.73
CA TYR A 191 6.28 29.53 -12.47
C TYR A 191 6.84 28.31 -11.74
N LEU A 192 5.96 27.63 -11.02
CA LEU A 192 6.12 26.25 -10.58
C LEU A 192 5.43 25.34 -11.61
N GLU A 193 6.10 24.27 -12.00
CA GLU A 193 5.72 23.31 -13.01
C GLU A 193 5.77 21.90 -12.42
N GLN A 194 4.74 21.12 -12.75
CA GLN A 194 4.66 19.68 -12.49
C GLN A 194 4.41 18.96 -13.82
N VAL A 195 5.34 18.09 -14.23
CA VAL A 195 5.26 17.35 -15.50
C VAL A 195 5.17 15.87 -15.21
N TYR A 196 4.13 15.21 -15.73
CA TYR A 196 3.93 13.78 -15.59
C TYR A 196 3.93 13.14 -16.97
N THR A 197 4.76 12.12 -17.19
CA THR A 197 4.80 11.33 -18.43
C THR A 197 4.54 9.87 -18.12
N LEU A 198 3.42 9.34 -18.62
CA LEU A 198 3.09 7.93 -18.47
C LEU A 198 3.91 7.11 -19.48
N SER A 199 4.46 5.98 -19.04
CA SER A 199 5.12 5.04 -19.95
C SER A 199 4.09 4.34 -20.85
N PRO A 200 4.41 4.00 -22.11
CA PRO A 200 3.44 3.43 -23.04
C PRO A 200 3.02 1.99 -22.71
N ASP A 201 3.80 1.25 -21.92
CA ASP A 201 3.68 -0.20 -21.75
C ASP A 201 3.87 -0.70 -20.31
N ASN A 202 3.90 0.19 -19.30
CA ASN A 202 3.94 -0.21 -17.89
C ASN A 202 3.20 0.80 -16.97
N TYR A 203 3.37 0.64 -15.64
CA TYR A 203 2.78 1.48 -14.58
C TYR A 203 3.69 2.63 -14.08
N ARG A 204 4.75 2.95 -14.82
CA ARG A 204 5.74 4.00 -14.52
C ARG A 204 5.26 5.35 -15.04
N ILE A 205 5.36 6.34 -14.17
CA ILE A 205 5.09 7.74 -14.47
C ILE A 205 6.37 8.50 -14.15
N ASP A 206 7.05 9.00 -15.17
CA ASP A 206 8.14 9.95 -14.96
C ASP A 206 7.55 11.28 -14.48
N TYR A 207 8.09 11.81 -13.39
CA TYR A 207 7.55 12.98 -12.71
C TYR A 207 8.65 14.02 -12.48
N GLN A 208 8.43 15.26 -12.90
CA GLN A 208 9.32 16.37 -12.62
C GLN A 208 8.55 17.48 -11.92
N VAL A 209 9.12 18.03 -10.86
CA VAL A 209 8.60 19.22 -10.17
C VAL A 209 9.70 20.28 -10.08
N GLY A 210 9.33 21.55 -10.22
CA GLY A 210 10.30 22.65 -10.20
C GLY A 210 9.81 23.79 -11.05
N GLY A 211 10.69 24.58 -11.65
CA GLY A 211 10.23 25.56 -12.63
C GLY A 211 11.23 26.67 -12.87
N GLN A 212 10.73 27.77 -13.42
CA GLN A 212 11.57 28.87 -13.87
C GLN A 212 11.51 30.05 -12.91
N GLY A 213 12.69 30.56 -12.53
CA GLY A 213 12.83 31.77 -11.71
C GLY A 213 12.41 31.60 -10.25
N LEU A 214 12.35 30.37 -9.74
CA LEU A 214 11.98 30.08 -8.35
C LEU A 214 13.05 30.48 -7.33
N ASN A 215 14.30 30.72 -7.75
CA ASN A 215 15.41 31.12 -6.87
C ASN A 215 15.12 32.35 -6.00
N ASN A 216 14.35 33.30 -6.54
CA ASN A 216 13.98 34.53 -5.83
C ASN A 216 12.58 34.45 -5.19
N VAL A 217 11.82 33.39 -5.50
CA VAL A 217 10.45 33.17 -4.99
C VAL A 217 10.49 32.33 -3.73
N LEU A 218 11.29 31.26 -3.72
CA LEU A 218 11.43 30.35 -2.59
C LEU A 218 12.55 30.81 -1.65
N ALA A 219 12.34 30.68 -0.36
CA ALA A 219 13.34 30.94 0.68
C ALA A 219 14.48 29.90 0.65
N GLU A 220 14.15 28.68 0.21
CA GLU A 220 15.07 27.55 0.11
C GLU A 220 14.89 26.86 -1.24
N GLN A 221 15.98 26.31 -1.80
CA GLN A 221 15.93 25.50 -3.01
C GLN A 221 15.53 24.05 -2.70
N ALA A 222 14.46 23.90 -1.92
CA ALA A 222 13.88 22.62 -1.56
C ALA A 222 12.38 22.81 -1.26
N MET A 223 11.62 21.74 -1.41
CA MET A 223 10.18 21.72 -1.12
C MET A 223 9.87 20.52 -0.26
N ARG A 224 8.96 20.66 0.70
CA ARG A 224 8.57 19.55 1.56
C ARG A 224 7.33 18.86 0.98
N LEU A 225 7.49 17.62 0.54
CA LEU A 225 6.40 16.77 0.07
C LEU A 225 5.63 16.23 1.26
N ASN A 226 4.32 16.45 1.26
CA ASN A 226 3.34 15.85 2.15
C ASN A 226 2.47 14.88 1.36
N TRP A 227 2.59 13.59 1.67
CA TRP A 227 1.82 12.54 1.02
C TRP A 227 0.97 11.79 2.05
N THR A 228 -0.34 11.82 1.87
CA THR A 228 -1.32 11.16 2.72
C THR A 228 -2.20 10.25 1.86
N ASN A 229 -2.30 8.99 2.26
CA ASN A 229 -3.04 7.95 1.55
C ASN A 229 -3.91 7.14 2.51
N TYR A 230 -5.22 7.28 2.36
CA TYR A 230 -6.23 6.43 2.96
C TYR A 230 -6.38 5.21 2.06
N LEU A 231 -5.93 4.06 2.55
CA LEU A 231 -6.00 2.82 1.79
C LEU A 231 -7.42 2.28 1.78
N ASP A 232 -7.92 2.00 0.59
CA ASP A 232 -9.14 1.24 0.36
C ASP A 232 -8.96 -0.24 0.76
N LYS A 233 -10.07 -0.96 0.90
CA LYS A 233 -10.13 -2.39 1.18
C LYS A 233 -10.25 -3.15 -0.14
N LEU A 234 -9.16 -3.79 -0.56
CA LEU A 234 -9.09 -4.47 -1.84
C LEU A 234 -9.40 -5.96 -1.74
N GLU A 235 -9.16 -6.57 -0.56
CA GLU A 235 -9.25 -8.00 -0.36
C GLU A 235 -10.33 -8.40 0.64
N LYS A 236 -10.91 -9.59 0.44
CA LYS A 236 -11.87 -10.19 1.40
C LYS A 236 -11.28 -10.32 2.81
N ASN A 237 -10.02 -10.72 2.89
CA ASN A 237 -9.32 -10.87 4.17
C ASN A 237 -8.65 -9.56 4.56
N GLN A 238 -9.48 -8.61 5.01
CA GLN A 238 -9.05 -7.27 5.40
C GLN A 238 -8.00 -7.30 6.52
N GLN A 239 -8.09 -8.25 7.46
CA GLN A 239 -7.10 -8.37 8.53
C GLN A 239 -5.72 -8.75 7.98
N TYR A 240 -5.66 -9.67 7.03
CA TYR A 240 -4.41 -10.04 6.38
C TYR A 240 -3.88 -8.92 5.50
N GLU A 241 -4.74 -8.31 4.67
CA GLU A 241 -4.39 -7.17 3.83
C GLU A 241 -3.79 -6.03 4.66
N ARG A 242 -4.44 -5.70 5.79
CA ARG A 242 -3.96 -4.73 6.76
C ARG A 242 -2.56 -5.10 7.28
N SER A 243 -2.35 -6.35 7.67
CA SER A 243 -1.03 -6.80 8.18
C SER A 243 0.09 -6.80 7.15
N MET A 244 -0.22 -6.62 5.86
CA MET A 244 0.74 -6.59 4.75
C MET A 244 0.90 -5.18 4.14
N SER A 245 0.08 -4.23 4.59
CA SER A 245 0.07 -2.86 4.09
C SER A 245 0.91 -1.96 5.01
N SER A 246 1.83 -1.16 4.46
CA SER A 246 2.64 -0.22 5.24
C SER A 246 3.33 0.84 4.37
N VAL A 247 3.97 1.80 5.04
CA VAL A 247 4.98 2.68 4.44
C VAL A 247 6.31 1.93 4.36
N TYR A 248 6.84 1.76 3.17
CA TYR A 248 8.19 1.23 2.92
C TYR A 248 9.11 2.36 2.49
N PHE A 249 10.41 2.27 2.84
CA PHE A 249 11.39 3.27 2.47
C PHE A 249 12.78 2.66 2.37
N LYS A 250 13.67 3.27 1.59
CA LYS A 250 15.06 2.83 1.45
C LYS A 250 16.00 4.02 1.63
N ALA A 251 16.80 3.98 2.68
CA ALA A 251 17.98 4.84 2.80
C ALA A 251 19.03 4.41 1.76
N ALA A 252 19.76 5.37 1.20
CA ALA A 252 20.58 5.18 -0.01
C ALA A 252 21.57 4.00 0.09
N ASP A 253 22.19 3.82 1.26
CA ASP A 253 23.23 2.82 1.50
C ASP A 253 22.77 1.65 2.39
N GLU A 254 21.48 1.55 2.69
CA GLU A 254 20.91 0.53 3.57
C GLU A 254 19.88 -0.33 2.82
N SER A 255 19.52 -1.51 3.34
CA SER A 255 18.38 -2.26 2.80
C SER A 255 17.07 -1.48 2.97
N ALA A 256 16.05 -1.81 2.19
CA ALA A 256 14.72 -1.25 2.42
C ALA A 256 14.22 -1.64 3.83
N ASP A 257 13.51 -0.72 4.46
CA ASP A 257 12.86 -0.87 5.75
C ASP A 257 11.40 -0.39 5.66
N TYR A 258 10.62 -0.56 6.71
CA TYR A 258 9.20 -0.25 6.72
C TYR A 258 8.69 0.10 8.11
N CYS A 259 7.67 0.96 8.18
CA CYS A 259 6.91 1.16 9.42
C CYS A 259 6.23 -0.16 9.81
N ASN A 260 6.15 -0.50 11.09
CA ASN A 260 5.51 -1.71 11.57
C ASN A 260 4.10 -1.88 10.96
N CYS A 261 3.92 -2.96 10.19
CA CYS A 261 2.69 -3.22 9.46
C CYS A 261 1.55 -3.75 10.35
N ARG A 262 1.80 -4.08 11.62
CA ARG A 262 0.82 -4.69 12.54
C ARG A 262 0.30 -3.74 13.60
N ASP A 263 0.92 -2.57 13.77
CA ASP A 263 0.54 -1.57 14.76
C ASP A 263 0.60 -0.16 14.16
N ASN A 264 0.23 0.84 14.96
CA ASN A 264 0.54 2.22 14.62
C ASN A 264 2.04 2.42 14.79
N ASP A 265 2.66 3.14 13.86
CA ASP A 265 4.09 3.35 13.89
C ASP A 265 4.50 4.65 13.18
N VAL A 266 5.62 5.21 13.62
CA VAL A 266 6.23 6.41 13.05
C VAL A 266 7.74 6.19 13.00
N GLU A 267 8.28 6.20 11.78
CA GLU A 267 9.71 6.09 11.53
C GLU A 267 10.24 7.41 10.99
N SER A 268 11.32 7.91 11.59
CA SER A 268 11.99 9.15 11.17
C SER A 268 13.45 8.87 10.88
N LEU A 269 13.86 9.18 9.66
CA LEU A 269 15.24 8.99 9.22
C LEU A 269 16.10 10.25 9.38
N GLY A 270 15.50 11.36 9.83
CA GLY A 270 16.17 12.66 9.94
C GLY A 270 16.92 12.99 8.66
N GLU A 271 18.18 13.38 8.78
CA GLU A 271 18.99 13.83 7.65
C GLU A 271 19.55 12.70 6.77
N LYS A 272 19.23 11.44 7.05
CA LYS A 272 19.71 10.33 6.22
C LYS A 272 19.15 10.45 4.79
N PRO A 273 19.98 10.24 3.75
CA PRO A 273 19.52 10.27 2.37
C PRO A 273 18.61 9.08 2.08
N VAL A 274 17.42 9.35 1.53
CA VAL A 274 16.44 8.34 1.13
C VAL A 274 16.31 8.30 -0.39
N SER A 275 16.45 7.12 -0.99
CA SER A 275 16.37 6.93 -2.44
C SER A 275 14.93 6.80 -2.94
N TRP A 276 14.09 6.12 -2.17
CA TRP A 276 12.66 5.96 -2.48
C TRP A 276 11.85 5.66 -1.22
N PHE A 277 10.55 5.92 -1.31
CA PHE A 277 9.55 5.50 -0.34
C PHE A 277 8.24 5.16 -1.04
N ALA A 278 7.43 4.34 -0.39
CA ALA A 278 6.24 3.75 -0.98
C ALA A 278 5.12 3.58 0.03
N HIS A 279 3.89 3.74 -0.43
CA HIS A 279 2.68 3.31 0.25
C HIS A 279 2.26 1.99 -0.39
N SER A 280 2.50 0.89 0.32
CA SER A 280 2.21 -0.46 -0.18
C SER A 280 0.97 -1.03 0.50
N SER A 281 0.13 -1.70 -0.28
CA SER A 281 -0.85 -2.68 0.19
C SER A 281 -0.35 -4.10 -0.06
N GLN A 282 -1.19 -5.10 0.19
CA GLN A 282 -0.85 -6.52 0.01
C GLN A 282 -0.36 -6.84 -1.42
N PHE A 283 -1.09 -6.38 -2.44
CA PHE A 283 -0.83 -6.72 -3.84
C PHE A 283 -0.47 -5.53 -4.73
N PHE A 284 -0.54 -4.31 -4.22
CA PHE A 284 -0.26 -3.11 -5.00
C PHE A 284 0.64 -2.17 -4.21
N ASN A 285 1.36 -1.29 -4.91
CA ASN A 285 2.04 -0.19 -4.26
C ASN A 285 1.98 1.06 -5.13
N THR A 286 2.04 2.20 -4.46
CA THR A 286 2.49 3.45 -5.07
C THR A 286 3.84 3.79 -4.47
N SER A 287 4.84 4.05 -5.30
CA SER A 287 6.20 4.41 -4.86
C SER A 287 6.71 5.66 -5.59
N ILE A 288 7.55 6.41 -4.90
CA ILE A 288 8.22 7.60 -5.40
C ILE A 288 9.72 7.39 -5.25
N MET A 289 10.44 7.50 -6.35
CA MET A 289 11.88 7.28 -6.44
C MET A 289 12.56 8.58 -6.86
N ALA A 290 13.64 8.96 -6.18
CA ALA A 290 14.44 10.12 -6.55
C ALA A 290 15.36 9.77 -7.74
N ASN A 291 15.41 10.63 -8.76
CA ASN A 291 16.35 10.50 -9.88
C ASN A 291 17.44 11.57 -9.73
N ASN A 292 18.70 11.14 -9.55
CA ASN A 292 19.87 12.02 -9.40
C ASN A 292 19.82 12.97 -8.18
N PHE A 293 19.05 12.62 -7.14
CA PHE A 293 19.08 13.25 -5.82
C PHE A 293 18.67 12.23 -4.75
N ALA A 294 18.68 12.63 -3.48
CA ALA A 294 18.08 11.86 -2.39
C ALA A 294 17.13 12.74 -1.59
N PHE A 295 16.01 12.16 -1.16
CA PHE A 295 15.13 12.80 -0.20
C PHE A 295 15.85 12.95 1.15
N ARG A 296 15.47 13.96 1.94
CA ARG A 296 15.98 14.19 3.30
C ARG A 296 14.81 14.40 4.26
N ASP A 297 15.07 14.34 5.56
CA ASP A 297 14.05 14.51 6.62
C ASP A 297 12.82 13.64 6.40
N PHE A 298 13.04 12.39 5.97
CA PHE A 298 11.95 11.48 5.71
C PHE A 298 11.28 11.07 7.02
N VAL A 299 9.95 11.16 7.06
CA VAL A 299 9.11 10.61 8.11
C VAL A 299 8.02 9.76 7.46
N GLY A 300 7.94 8.49 7.84
CA GLY A 300 6.86 7.58 7.50
C GLY A 300 5.96 7.35 8.71
N GLU A 301 4.64 7.33 8.50
CA GLU A 301 3.66 7.05 9.55
C GLU A 301 2.62 6.05 9.02
N THR A 302 2.32 5.04 9.83
CA THR A 302 1.24 4.10 9.60
C THR A 302 0.24 4.19 10.75
N GLN A 303 -1.03 4.37 10.42
CA GLN A 303 -2.13 4.34 11.38
C GLN A 303 -3.14 3.25 10.97
N MET A 304 -3.38 2.34 11.91
CA MET A 304 -4.32 1.25 11.81
C MET A 304 -5.73 1.74 12.08
N PHE A 305 -6.64 1.41 11.19
CA PHE A 305 -8.07 1.55 11.46
C PHE A 305 -8.69 0.24 11.88
N LYS A 306 -9.77 0.36 12.67
CA LYS A 306 -10.61 -0.76 13.09
C LYS A 306 -11.44 -1.26 11.90
N ASP A 307 -11.97 -2.49 12.02
CA ASP A 307 -12.70 -3.15 10.93
C ASP A 307 -13.97 -2.40 10.48
N ASP A 308 -14.59 -1.62 11.38
CA ASP A 308 -15.76 -0.79 11.12
C ASP A 308 -15.47 0.49 10.34
N ASN A 309 -14.20 0.89 10.23
CA ASN A 309 -13.80 2.03 9.42
C ASN A 309 -13.92 1.69 7.91
N PRO A 310 -14.39 2.62 7.06
CA PRO A 310 -14.40 2.40 5.61
C PRO A 310 -13.00 2.16 5.02
N ASP A 311 -11.98 2.82 5.56
CA ASP A 311 -10.59 2.71 5.11
C ASP A 311 -9.86 1.57 5.85
N LEU A 312 -8.91 0.92 5.18
CA LEU A 312 -8.08 -0.14 5.74
C LEU A 312 -7.02 0.41 6.71
N LYS A 313 -6.33 1.49 6.29
CA LYS A 313 -5.26 2.19 7.01
C LYS A 313 -5.12 3.62 6.52
N LEU A 314 -4.44 4.44 7.31
CA LEU A 314 -3.88 5.71 6.88
C LEU A 314 -2.36 5.61 6.84
N LEU A 315 -1.79 5.89 5.67
CA LEU A 315 -0.35 6.00 5.46
C LEU A 315 0.02 7.46 5.20
N LYS A 316 1.06 7.95 5.87
CA LYS A 316 1.61 9.28 5.62
C LYS A 316 3.10 9.20 5.38
N SER A 317 3.58 10.05 4.49
CA SER A 317 5.00 10.28 4.29
C SER A 317 5.26 11.77 4.13
N ASN A 318 6.28 12.25 4.81
CA ASN A 318 6.82 13.59 4.63
C ASN A 318 8.28 13.47 4.24
N ALA A 319 8.72 14.25 3.26
CA ALA A 319 10.13 14.30 2.89
C ALA A 319 10.51 15.66 2.29
N LEU A 320 11.73 16.10 2.52
CA LEU A 320 12.33 17.23 1.82
C LEU A 320 12.83 16.79 0.45
N VAL A 321 12.42 17.52 -0.58
CA VAL A 321 12.79 17.33 -1.99
C VAL A 321 13.71 18.49 -2.40
N PRO A 322 15.03 18.28 -2.52
CA PRO A 322 15.95 19.30 -3.00
C PRO A 322 15.71 19.62 -4.49
N LEU A 323 15.81 20.89 -4.85
CA LEU A 323 15.73 21.36 -6.23
C LEU A 323 17.14 21.55 -6.80
N ASN A 324 17.52 20.71 -7.75
CA ASN A 324 18.78 20.83 -8.49
C ASN A 324 18.53 21.72 -9.72
N ASN A 325 19.16 22.90 -9.74
CA ASN A 325 18.95 23.92 -10.78
C ASN A 325 17.45 24.28 -10.97
N GLY A 326 16.72 24.36 -9.86
CA GLY A 326 15.30 24.72 -9.85
C GLY A 326 14.34 23.57 -10.19
N THR A 327 14.84 22.33 -10.35
CA THR A 327 14.00 21.15 -10.65
C THR A 327 14.40 19.91 -9.86
N ALA A 328 13.44 19.01 -9.62
CA ALA A 328 13.64 17.69 -9.07
C ALA A 328 12.93 16.67 -9.97
N SER A 329 13.67 15.66 -10.41
CA SER A 329 13.16 14.57 -11.26
C SER A 329 12.97 13.31 -10.43
N MET A 330 11.79 12.71 -10.52
CA MET A 330 11.39 11.53 -9.78
C MET A 330 10.75 10.53 -10.74
N THR A 331 10.65 9.29 -10.26
CA THR A 331 9.86 8.25 -10.92
C THR A 331 8.77 7.82 -9.97
N ILE A 332 7.53 7.82 -10.42
CA ILE A 332 6.40 7.27 -9.68
C ILE A 332 6.05 5.91 -10.30
N TYR A 333 5.84 4.90 -9.47
CA TYR A 333 5.22 3.64 -9.87
C TYR A 333 3.90 3.48 -9.13
N ALA A 334 2.84 3.10 -9.83
CA ALA A 334 1.53 2.86 -9.22
C ALA A 334 0.86 1.64 -9.86
N GLY A 335 1.06 0.47 -9.26
CA GLY A 335 0.68 -0.80 -9.88
C GLY A 335 0.87 -2.03 -8.99
N PRO A 336 0.82 -3.24 -9.56
CA PRO A 336 0.89 -4.50 -8.81
C PRO A 336 2.28 -4.79 -8.23
N ASN A 337 2.33 -5.60 -7.18
CA ASN A 337 3.55 -6.05 -6.51
C ASN A 337 4.15 -7.26 -7.25
N GLU A 338 4.62 -7.05 -8.47
CA GLU A 338 5.25 -8.08 -9.32
C GLU A 338 6.79 -8.00 -9.22
N PHE A 339 7.43 -9.08 -8.75
CA PHE A 339 8.87 -9.09 -8.44
C PHE A 339 9.75 -8.60 -9.60
N GLU A 340 9.65 -9.21 -10.78
CA GLU A 340 10.48 -8.84 -11.93
C GLU A 340 10.22 -7.41 -12.41
N ARG A 341 8.97 -6.93 -12.28
CA ARG A 341 8.61 -5.56 -12.67
C ARG A 341 9.22 -4.54 -11.72
N LEU A 342 9.16 -4.78 -10.41
CA LEU A 342 9.76 -3.89 -9.42
C LEU A 342 11.30 -3.93 -9.53
N ARG A 343 11.87 -5.11 -9.75
CA ARG A 343 13.32 -5.29 -9.96
C ARG A 343 13.86 -4.53 -11.17
N ALA A 344 13.07 -4.42 -12.24
CA ALA A 344 13.46 -3.71 -13.45
C ALA A 344 13.75 -2.20 -13.24
N PHE A 345 13.30 -1.61 -12.13
CA PHE A 345 13.66 -0.23 -11.77
C PHE A 345 15.12 -0.07 -11.32
N GLY A 346 15.79 -1.16 -10.92
CA GLY A 346 17.21 -1.14 -10.54
C GLY A 346 17.53 -0.43 -9.22
N VAL A 347 16.52 -0.12 -8.40
CA VAL A 347 16.65 0.58 -7.10
C VAL A 347 16.31 -0.30 -5.90
N SER A 348 16.31 -1.63 -6.09
CA SER A 348 15.87 -2.62 -5.10
C SER A 348 14.41 -2.42 -4.65
N LEU A 349 13.54 -1.99 -5.57
CA LEU A 349 12.12 -1.76 -5.28
C LEU A 349 11.37 -3.07 -4.98
N GLU A 350 11.90 -4.21 -5.46
CA GLU A 350 11.38 -5.55 -5.21
C GLU A 350 11.41 -5.95 -3.72
N ASP A 351 12.15 -5.23 -2.88
CA ASP A 351 12.20 -5.46 -1.44
C ASP A 351 10.91 -5.03 -0.72
N ILE A 352 10.00 -4.32 -1.39
CA ILE A 352 8.62 -4.09 -0.92
C ILE A 352 7.86 -5.41 -0.73
N ILE A 353 8.21 -6.46 -1.49
CA ILE A 353 7.54 -7.75 -1.40
C ILE A 353 8.10 -8.53 -0.19
N PRO A 354 7.29 -8.78 0.85
CA PRO A 354 7.76 -9.47 2.05
C PRO A 354 7.86 -10.98 1.80
N PHE A 355 9.05 -11.45 1.41
CA PHE A 355 9.28 -12.89 1.22
C PHE A 355 9.40 -13.69 2.53
N GLY A 356 9.35 -13.03 3.70
CA GLY A 356 9.50 -13.64 5.02
C GLY A 356 10.95 -13.66 5.53
N ALA A 357 11.16 -14.23 6.73
CA ALA A 357 12.45 -14.18 7.43
C ALA A 357 13.63 -14.69 6.57
N SER A 358 14.77 -14.01 6.69
CA SER A 358 15.97 -14.09 5.82
C SER A 358 16.20 -15.42 5.09
N VAL A 359 16.33 -16.55 5.79
CA VAL A 359 16.62 -17.84 5.15
C VAL A 359 15.45 -18.36 4.31
N PHE A 360 14.23 -18.32 4.86
CA PHE A 360 13.03 -18.76 4.14
C PHE A 360 12.65 -17.79 3.02
N GLY A 361 12.85 -16.48 3.23
CA GLY A 361 12.65 -15.46 2.22
C GLY A 361 13.64 -15.58 1.07
N ALA A 362 14.92 -15.83 1.36
CA ALA A 362 15.92 -16.08 0.33
C ALA A 362 15.61 -17.35 -0.48
N ILE A 363 15.21 -18.44 0.18
CA ILE A 363 14.77 -19.66 -0.51
C ILE A 363 13.54 -19.37 -1.37
N ASN A 364 12.56 -18.62 -0.87
CA ASN A 364 11.35 -18.30 -1.62
C ASN A 364 11.67 -17.43 -2.86
N ARG A 365 12.47 -16.38 -2.68
CA ARG A 365 12.87 -15.42 -3.72
C ARG A 365 13.74 -16.06 -4.81
N TRP A 366 14.72 -16.89 -4.42
CA TRP A 366 15.74 -17.40 -5.35
C TRP A 366 15.54 -18.84 -5.83
N VAL A 367 14.73 -19.64 -5.13
CA VAL A 367 14.48 -21.05 -5.49
C VAL A 367 13.02 -21.27 -5.86
N VAL A 368 12.10 -20.92 -4.96
CA VAL A 368 10.67 -21.26 -5.15
C VAL A 368 10.07 -20.44 -6.29
N HIS A 369 10.25 -19.12 -6.29
CA HIS A 369 9.67 -18.23 -7.30
C HIS A 369 10.17 -18.56 -8.73
N PRO A 370 11.48 -18.71 -9.02
CA PRO A 370 11.93 -19.08 -10.36
C PRO A 370 11.41 -20.45 -10.83
N ILE A 371 11.32 -21.45 -9.94
CA ILE A 371 10.77 -22.77 -10.29
C ILE A 371 9.27 -22.67 -10.58
N PHE A 372 8.54 -21.89 -9.76
CA PHE A 372 7.12 -21.65 -9.96
C PHE A 372 6.87 -20.99 -11.32
N ASP A 373 7.58 -19.91 -11.65
CA ASP A 373 7.46 -19.21 -12.93
C ASP A 373 7.81 -20.11 -14.11
N PHE A 374 8.86 -20.94 -13.97
CA PHE A 374 9.23 -21.92 -14.98
C PHE A 374 8.09 -22.92 -15.21
N LEU A 375 7.54 -23.51 -14.16
CA LEU A 375 6.44 -24.47 -14.25
C LEU A 375 5.15 -23.83 -14.81
N SER A 376 4.84 -22.60 -14.42
CA SER A 376 3.67 -21.84 -14.89
C SER A 376 3.70 -21.56 -16.39
N ARG A 377 4.87 -21.56 -17.02
CA ARG A 377 4.99 -21.42 -18.49
C ARG A 377 4.58 -22.69 -19.24
N PHE A 378 4.71 -23.87 -18.63
CA PHE A 378 4.37 -25.17 -19.24
C PHE A 378 3.00 -25.69 -18.81
N ILE A 379 2.56 -25.31 -17.61
CA ILE A 379 1.33 -25.80 -16.97
C ILE A 379 0.35 -24.64 -16.88
N GLY A 380 -0.73 -24.68 -17.67
CA GLY A 380 -1.73 -23.60 -17.71
C GLY A 380 -2.60 -23.45 -16.46
N SER A 381 -2.47 -24.35 -15.46
CA SER A 381 -3.24 -24.30 -14.21
C SER A 381 -2.31 -24.09 -13.01
N GLN A 382 -2.47 -22.93 -12.36
CA GLN A 382 -1.68 -22.54 -11.18
C GLN A 382 -1.82 -23.53 -10.02
N GLY A 383 -3.00 -24.16 -9.85
CA GLY A 383 -3.20 -25.19 -8.82
C GLY A 383 -2.35 -26.44 -9.06
N ILE A 384 -2.19 -26.84 -10.32
CA ILE A 384 -1.33 -27.99 -10.70
C ILE A 384 0.14 -27.62 -10.53
N VAL A 385 0.53 -26.38 -10.86
CA VAL A 385 1.89 -25.88 -10.62
C VAL A 385 2.24 -25.99 -9.13
N ILE A 386 1.34 -25.55 -8.24
CA ILE A 386 1.54 -25.67 -6.79
C ILE A 386 1.70 -27.14 -6.38
N LEU A 387 0.84 -28.03 -6.90
CA LEU A 387 0.94 -29.46 -6.60
C LEU A 387 2.31 -30.03 -7.01
N VAL A 388 2.74 -29.76 -8.24
CA VAL A 388 4.05 -30.22 -8.75
C VAL A 388 5.20 -29.65 -7.94
N LEU A 389 5.16 -28.35 -7.63
CA LEU A 389 6.15 -27.67 -6.81
C LEU A 389 6.23 -28.30 -5.41
N THR A 390 5.09 -28.56 -4.76
CA THR A 390 5.08 -29.22 -3.43
C THR A 390 5.65 -30.63 -3.48
N LEU A 391 5.40 -31.38 -4.57
CA LEU A 391 5.96 -32.71 -4.77
C LEU A 391 7.48 -32.64 -4.97
N LEU A 392 7.97 -31.71 -5.78
CA LEU A 392 9.41 -31.48 -5.97
C LEU A 392 10.12 -31.12 -4.67
N VAL A 393 9.55 -30.20 -3.88
CA VAL A 393 10.10 -29.82 -2.57
C VAL A 393 10.09 -31.01 -1.61
N LYS A 394 9.00 -31.79 -1.56
CA LYS A 394 8.93 -33.01 -0.74
C LYS A 394 9.95 -34.07 -1.16
N LEU A 395 10.16 -34.25 -2.46
CA LEU A 395 11.15 -35.19 -2.99
C LEU A 395 12.57 -34.76 -2.61
N LEU A 396 12.87 -33.46 -2.74
CA LEU A 396 14.17 -32.89 -2.37
C LEU A 396 14.44 -33.00 -0.87
N LEU A 397 13.42 -32.82 -0.02
CA LEU A 397 13.52 -32.97 1.43
C LEU A 397 13.36 -34.41 1.92
N TYR A 398 13.02 -35.35 1.04
CA TYR A 398 12.81 -36.77 1.38
C TYR A 398 13.98 -37.43 2.14
N PRO A 399 15.27 -37.30 1.73
CA PRO A 399 16.37 -37.91 2.47
C PRO A 399 16.52 -37.32 3.89
N LEU A 400 16.20 -36.04 4.07
CA LEU A 400 16.24 -35.38 5.37
C LEU A 400 15.09 -35.85 6.27
N THR A 401 13.86 -35.87 5.74
CA THR A 401 12.69 -36.34 6.48
C THR A 401 12.81 -37.81 6.85
N TYR A 402 13.34 -38.65 5.96
CA TYR A 402 13.64 -40.05 6.26
C TYR A 402 14.61 -40.21 7.44
N ARG A 403 15.70 -39.43 7.46
CA ARG A 403 16.67 -39.44 8.59
C ARG A 403 16.03 -38.97 9.90
N MET A 404 15.17 -37.95 9.84
CA MET A 404 14.45 -37.45 11.00
C MET A 404 13.49 -38.52 11.58
N VAL A 405 12.70 -39.17 10.72
CA VAL A 405 11.79 -40.25 11.13
C VAL A 405 12.57 -41.42 11.73
N LEU A 406 13.71 -41.81 11.14
CA LEU A 406 14.57 -42.85 11.69
C LEU A 406 15.14 -42.49 13.07
N SER A 407 15.50 -41.23 13.29
CA SER A 407 15.98 -40.75 14.60
C SER A 407 14.87 -40.82 15.66
N GLN A 408 13.66 -40.38 15.30
CA GLN A 408 12.49 -40.41 16.19
C GLN A 408 12.09 -41.84 16.56
N SER A 409 12.08 -42.76 15.58
CA SER A 409 11.75 -44.16 15.84
C SER A 409 12.78 -44.85 16.75
N LYS A 410 14.07 -44.54 16.59
CA LYS A 410 15.14 -44.99 17.50
C LYS A 410 14.95 -44.45 18.92
N MET A 411 14.62 -43.16 19.07
CA MET A 411 14.34 -42.58 20.40
C MET A 411 13.09 -43.19 21.05
N ALA A 412 12.04 -43.43 20.27
CA ALA A 412 10.84 -44.12 20.75
C ALA A 412 11.16 -45.53 21.25
N ALA A 413 12.01 -46.28 20.53
CA ALA A 413 12.45 -47.60 20.94
C ALA A 413 13.36 -47.59 22.19
N LEU A 414 14.12 -46.51 22.41
CA LEU A 414 15.01 -46.35 23.58
C LEU A 414 14.30 -45.83 24.84
N LYS A 415 13.16 -45.16 24.68
CA LYS A 415 12.34 -44.59 25.77
C LYS A 415 12.06 -45.56 26.94
N PRO A 416 11.61 -46.81 26.73
CA PRO A 416 11.35 -47.74 27.85
C PRO A 416 12.61 -48.14 28.61
N ARG A 417 13.76 -48.23 27.93
CA ARG A 417 15.04 -48.53 28.58
C ARG A 417 15.56 -47.35 29.40
N LEU A 418 15.36 -46.13 28.88
CA LEU A 418 15.69 -44.90 29.59
C LEU A 418 14.83 -44.72 30.85
N GLU A 419 13.53 -45.04 30.79
CA GLU A 419 12.63 -45.02 31.95
C GLU A 419 13.00 -46.10 32.99
N ALA A 420 13.38 -47.30 32.56
CA ALA A 420 13.86 -48.35 33.44
C ALA A 420 15.18 -47.97 34.15
N LEU A 421 16.11 -47.33 33.45
CA LEU A 421 17.35 -46.82 34.04
C LEU A 421 17.10 -45.66 35.01
N LYS A 422 16.19 -44.73 34.67
CA LYS A 422 15.78 -43.63 35.54
C LYS A 422 15.14 -44.13 36.84
N LYS A 423 14.32 -45.19 36.78
CA LYS A 423 13.76 -45.86 37.98
C LYS A 423 14.79 -46.60 38.82
N LYS A 424 15.94 -46.98 38.25
CA LYS A 424 16.98 -47.75 38.94
C LYS A 424 18.05 -46.87 39.59
N HIS A 425 18.21 -45.63 39.12
CA HIS A 425 19.28 -44.72 39.53
C HIS A 425 18.79 -43.31 39.92
N GLY A 426 17.49 -43.12 40.11
CA GLY A 426 16.87 -41.84 40.48
C GLY A 426 15.79 -42.02 41.53
#